data_AF-A0A9D3Z2A1-F1
#
_entry.id   AF-A0A9D3Z2A1-F1
#
_cell.length_a   1.000
_cell.length_b   1.000
_cell.length_c   1.000
_cell.angle_alpha   90.00
_cell.angle_beta   90.00
_cell.angle_gamma   90.00
#
_symmetry.space_group_name_H-M   'P 1'
#
loop_
_entity.id
_entity.type
_entity.pdbx_description
1 polymer ?
#
loop_
_entity_poly.entity_id
_entity_poly.type
_entity_poly.pdbx_seq_one_letter_code
_entity_poly.pdbx_strand_id
1 'polypeptide(L)' 'MAEEYPCVYCERNVSENDRAISCDECERWQHLSCETGVSLRQYRKMMKGEVEWKCCECS' A
#
# COMPACT_ATOMS: atom_id res chain seq x y z
N MET A 1 0.74 2.15 22.20
CA MET A 1 -0.45 2.32 21.35
C MET A 1 -0.10 1.62 20.06
N ALA A 2 -0.80 0.54 19.70
CA ALA A 2 -0.54 -0.12 18.41
C ALA A 2 -1.16 0.78 17.35
N GLU A 3 -0.33 1.37 16.49
CA GLU A 3 -0.83 2.08 15.32
C GLU A 3 -1.38 1.03 14.36
N GLU A 4 -2.71 0.98 14.25
CA GLU A 4 -3.39 0.07 13.34
C GLU A 4 -3.42 0.72 11.95
N TYR A 5 -2.79 0.07 10.98
CA TYR A 5 -2.77 0.51 9.58
C TYR A 5 -3.70 -0.41 8.78
N PRO A 6 -5.01 -0.15 8.73
CA PRO A 6 -5.94 -1.01 8.01
C PRO A 6 -5.71 -0.94 6.51
N CYS A 7 -5.68 -2.11 5.86
CA CYS A 7 -5.63 -2.23 4.42
C CYS A 7 -6.92 -1.72 3.80
N VAL A 8 -6.84 -0.78 2.85
CA VAL A 8 -8.03 -0.22 2.16
C VAL A 8 -8.87 -1.24 1.38
N TYR A 9 -8.34 -2.43 1.09
CA TYR A 9 -9.03 -3.45 0.30
C TYR A 9 -9.63 -4.58 1.12
N CYS A 10 -8.89 -5.09 2.10
CA CYS A 10 -9.33 -6.24 2.90
C CYS A 10 -9.64 -5.89 4.35
N GLU A 11 -9.48 -4.61 4.73
CA GLU A 11 -9.72 -4.05 6.06
C GLU A 11 -8.89 -4.73 7.18
N ARG A 12 -7.93 -5.58 6.81
CA ARG A 12 -7.01 -6.21 7.75
C ARG A 12 -5.89 -5.27 8.10
N ASN A 13 -5.45 -5.35 9.35
CA ASN A 13 -4.29 -4.61 9.80
C ASN A 13 -3.02 -5.03 9.04
N VAL A 14 -2.34 -4.04 8.48
CA VAL A 14 -1.02 -4.18 7.87
C VAL A 14 0.02 -4.20 8.99
N SER A 15 0.81 -5.26 9.06
CA SER A 15 1.99 -5.31 9.94
C SER A 15 3.25 -4.89 9.19
N GLU A 16 4.31 -4.47 9.89
CA GLU A 16 5.63 -4.20 9.29
C GLU A 16 6.23 -5.43 8.59
N ASN A 17 5.82 -6.63 9.00
CA ASN A 17 6.24 -7.88 8.35
C ASN A 17 5.48 -8.16 7.05
N ASP A 18 4.34 -7.49 6.83
CA ASP A 18 3.55 -7.65 5.63
C ASP A 18 4.10 -6.76 4.50
N ARG A 19 4.04 -7.27 3.26
CA ARG A 19 4.35 -6.46 2.09
C ARG A 19 3.17 -5.56 1.82
N ALA A 20 3.28 -4.30 2.23
CA ALA A 20 2.28 -3.29 1.98
C ALA A 20 2.87 -2.05 1.34
N ILE A 21 1.99 -1.26 0.73
CA ILE A 21 2.29 -0.01 0.06
C ILE A 21 1.39 1.08 0.62
N SER A 22 1.96 2.26 0.82
CA SER A 22 1.24 3.46 1.26
C SER A 22 0.85 4.32 0.06
N CYS A 23 -0.36 4.85 0.07
CA CYS A 23 -0.83 5.82 -0.91
C CYS A 23 -0.12 7.15 -0.69
N ASP A 24 0.38 7.77 -1.75
CA ASP A 24 1.08 9.06 -1.66
C ASP A 24 0.10 10.22 -1.35
N GLU A 25 -1.19 10.06 -1.68
CA GLU A 25 -2.19 11.12 -1.54
C GLU A 25 -2.96 11.10 -0.22
N CYS A 26 -3.35 9.92 0.25
CA CYS A 26 -4.13 9.77 1.48
C CYS A 26 -3.38 9.05 2.60
N GLU A 27 -2.11 8.70 2.38
CA GLU A 27 -1.22 8.03 3.35
C GLU A 27 -1.79 6.70 3.89
N ARG A 28 -2.79 6.14 3.22
CA ARG A 28 -3.42 4.87 3.59
C ARG A 28 -2.61 3.69 3.10
N TRP A 29 -2.65 2.60 3.85
CA TRP A 29 -1.91 1.39 3.54
C TRP A 29 -2.77 0.38 2.78
N GLN A 30 -2.15 -0.36 1.88
CA GLN A 30 -2.74 -1.50 1.20
C GLN A 30 -1.74 -2.65 1.13
N HIS A 31 -2.18 -3.87 1.39
CA HIS A 31 -1.34 -5.04 1.15
C HIS A 31 -1.02 -5.16 -0.34
N LEU A 32 0.24 -5.40 -0.67
CA LEU A 32 0.67 -5.73 -2.03
C LEU A 32 0.05 -7.05 -2.52
N SER A 33 -0.28 -7.95 -1.58
CA SER A 33 -1.00 -9.19 -1.87
C SER A 33 -2.52 -8.99 -2.03
N CYS A 34 -3.06 -7.85 -1.62
CA CYS A 34 -4.41 -7.46 -2.02
C CYS A 34 -4.38 -6.93 -3.45
N GLU A 35 -5.54 -6.88 -4.09
CA GLU A 35 -5.73 -6.53 -5.50
C GLU A 35 -5.38 -5.05 -5.77
N THR A 36 -4.10 -4.74 -5.66
CA THR A 36 -3.49 -3.42 -5.88
C THR A 36 -3.20 -3.18 -7.35
N GLY A 37 -3.17 -4.25 -8.17
CA GLY A 37 -2.73 -4.19 -9.56
C GLY A 37 -1.24 -3.84 -9.72
N VAL A 38 -0.49 -3.76 -8.62
CA VAL A 38 0.93 -3.37 -8.61
C VAL A 38 1.79 -4.60 -8.82
N SER A 39 2.50 -4.64 -9.95
CA SER A 39 3.52 -5.66 -10.17
C SER A 39 4.73 -5.45 -9.25
N LEU A 40 5.45 -6.51 -8.89
CA LEU A 40 6.70 -6.42 -8.10
C LEU A 40 7.71 -5.40 -8.65
N ARG A 41 7.72 -5.21 -9.98
CA ARG A 41 8.56 -4.20 -10.64
C ARG A 41 8.13 -2.78 -10.33
N GLN A 42 6.82 -2.50 -10.31
CA GLN A 42 6.28 -1.20 -9.92
C GLN A 42 6.49 -0.96 -8.42
N TYR A 43 6.22 -1.96 -7.58
CA TYR A 43 6.49 -1.89 -6.14
C TYR A 43 7.94 -1.48 -5.84
N ARG A 44 8.93 -2.08 -6.52
CA ARG A 44 10.34 -1.67 -6.35
C ARG A 44 10.61 -0.24 -6.79
N LYS A 45 9.94 0.25 -7.85
CA LYS A 45 10.07 1.64 -8.29
C LYS A 45 9.46 2.60 -7.27
N MET A 46 8.30 2.24 -6.71
CA MET A 46 7.63 3.01 -5.65
C MET A 46 8.49 3.05 -4.39
N MET A 47 9.08 1.93 -3.97
CA MET A 47 10.03 1.90 -2.85
C MET A 47 11.30 2.75 -3.08
N LYS A 48 11.65 3.00 -4.34
CA LYS A 48 12.74 3.90 -4.71
C LYS A 48 12.30 5.36 -4.86
N GLY A 49 11.00 5.66 -4.72
CA GLY A 49 10.43 6.98 -4.98
C GLY A 49 10.43 7.36 -6.47
N GLU A 50 10.54 6.41 -7.39
CA GLU A 50 10.54 6.67 -8.84
C GLU A 50 9.11 6.74 -9.42
N VAL A 51 8.11 6.26 -8.68
CA VAL A 51 6.71 6.17 -9.11
C VAL A 51 5.81 6.45 -7.92
N GLU A 52 4.90 7.41 -8.06
CA GLU A 52 3.82 7.65 -7.10
C GLU A 52 2.76 6.55 -7.24
N TRP A 53 2.29 6.01 -6.11
CA TRP A 53 1.20 5.06 -6.09
C TRP A 53 -0.01 5.68 -5.39
N LYS A 54 -1.18 5.50 -6.01
CA LYS A 54 -2.46 5.93 -5.47
C LYS A 54 -3.35 4.71 -5.28
N CYS A 55 -4.06 4.66 -4.16
CA CYS A 55 -5.05 3.62 -3.90
C CYS A 55 -6.29 3.82 -4.78
N CYS A 56 -7.13 2.79 -4.90
CA CYS A 56 -8.37 2.86 -5.69
C CYS A 56 -9.35 3.94 -5.21
N GLU A 57 -9.31 4.32 -3.93
CA GLU A 57 -10.15 5.40 -3.39
C GLU A 57 -9.69 6.80 -3.82
N CYS A 58 -8.43 6.94 -4.24
CA CYS A 58 -7.84 8.18 -4.76
C CYS A 58 -7.79 8.23 -6.30
N SER A 59 -8.30 7.20 -6.98
CA SER A 59 -8.30 7.11 -8.45
C SER A 59 -9.50 7.77 -9.11
#